data_AF-A0A1V1NRF2-F1
#
_entry.id   AF-A0A1V1NRF2-F1
#
_cell.length_a   1.000
_cell.length_b   1.000
_cell.length_c   1.000
_cell.angle_alpha   90.00
_cell.angle_beta   90.00
_cell.angle_gamma   90.00
#
_symmetry.space_group_name_H-M   'P 1'
#
loop_
_entity.id
_entity.type
_entity.pdbx_description
1 polymer ?
#
loop_
_entity_poly.entity_id
_entity_poly.type
_entity_poly.pdbx_seq_one_letter_code
_entity_poly.pdbx_strand_id
1 'polypeptide(L)'
;MGYDLHITRKEDWADEEDSQSISIDEWNKYIENDSEVVPDPENPGGSDFLYLRKAGDWPLWFNSDLGEVYTKNPEVDVIAKMVRISSALKAKVCGDDGEFYDADGNVLTDQGIVESLADKPKKPWWKLW
;
A
#
# COMPACT_ATOMS: atom_id res chain seq x y z
N MET A 1 14.26 9.78 14.29
CA MET A 1 13.31 10.25 13.25
C MET A 1 13.15 9.08 12.30
N GLY A 2 11.94 8.64 12.05
CA GLY A 2 11.66 7.55 11.12
C GLY A 2 10.50 7.95 10.23
N TYR A 3 10.48 7.35 9.06
CA TYR A 3 9.56 7.67 7.96
C TYR A 3 8.56 6.54 7.82
N ASP A 4 7.29 6.87 7.73
CA ASP A 4 6.20 5.91 7.64
C ASP A 4 5.55 5.93 6.25
N LEU A 5 5.05 4.76 5.83
CA LEU A 5 4.22 4.61 4.65
C LEU A 5 2.83 4.17 5.03
N HIS A 6 1.84 4.74 4.36
CA HIS A 6 0.43 4.62 4.68
C HIS A 6 -0.34 4.07 3.48
N ILE A 7 -1.14 3.02 3.71
CA ILE A 7 -2.16 2.56 2.78
C ILE A 7 -3.47 3.19 3.20
N THR A 8 -3.94 4.15 2.40
CA THR A 8 -5.16 4.91 2.69
C THR A 8 -5.96 5.19 1.42
N ARG A 9 -7.26 5.47 1.54
CA ARG A 9 -8.08 6.00 0.43
C ARG A 9 -8.29 7.51 0.55
N LYS A 10 -7.94 8.09 1.69
CA LYS A 10 -8.10 9.51 2.01
C LYS A 10 -7.21 10.36 1.12
N GLU A 11 -7.52 11.65 1.04
CA GLU A 11 -6.65 12.59 0.33
C GLU A 11 -5.33 12.74 1.08
N ASP A 12 -5.42 13.11 2.37
CA ASP A 12 -4.34 13.09 3.36
C ASP A 12 -4.48 11.85 4.26
N TRP A 13 -3.37 11.15 4.53
CA TRP A 13 -3.37 9.96 5.39
C TRP A 13 -3.77 10.30 6.84
N ALA A 14 -3.45 11.51 7.29
CA ALA A 14 -3.70 11.96 8.66
C ALA A 14 -5.14 12.43 8.89
N ASP A 15 -5.97 12.51 7.85
CA ASP A 15 -7.37 12.92 7.99
C ASP A 15 -8.15 11.91 8.85
N GLU A 16 -8.96 12.40 9.79
CA GLU A 16 -9.84 11.56 10.63
C GLU A 16 -11.16 11.20 9.92
N GLU A 17 -11.28 11.46 8.61
CA GLU A 17 -12.53 11.22 7.88
C GLU A 17 -12.85 9.71 7.77
N ASP A 18 -13.98 9.30 8.33
CA ASP A 18 -14.34 7.88 8.38
C ASP A 18 -14.86 7.31 7.05
N SER A 19 -15.34 8.16 6.13
CA SER A 19 -16.01 7.72 4.89
C SER A 19 -15.08 7.00 3.90
N GLN A 20 -13.77 7.19 4.04
CA GLN A 20 -12.72 6.59 3.22
C GLN A 20 -11.83 5.61 4.01
N SER A 21 -12.14 5.34 5.28
CA SER A 21 -11.42 4.39 6.12
C SER A 21 -11.45 2.97 5.54
N ILE A 22 -10.33 2.26 5.64
CA ILE A 22 -10.26 0.81 5.48
C ILE A 22 -10.73 0.21 6.81
N SER A 23 -11.79 -0.61 6.78
CA SER A 23 -12.26 -1.25 8.00
C SER A 23 -11.39 -2.46 8.37
N ILE A 24 -11.35 -2.80 9.65
CA ILE A 24 -10.64 -3.99 10.12
C ILE A 24 -11.18 -5.28 9.48
N ASP A 25 -12.49 -5.35 9.22
CA ASP A 25 -13.10 -6.50 8.53
C ASP A 25 -12.63 -6.63 7.08
N GLU A 26 -12.45 -5.49 6.39
CA GLU A 26 -11.92 -5.48 5.04
C GLU A 26 -10.46 -5.91 5.01
N TRP A 27 -9.66 -5.40 5.95
CA TRP A 27 -8.26 -5.82 6.13
C TRP A 27 -8.16 -7.32 6.44
N ASN A 28 -8.94 -7.83 7.39
CA ASN A 28 -8.98 -9.25 7.75
C ASN A 28 -9.36 -10.13 6.54
N LYS A 29 -10.35 -9.69 5.76
CA LYS A 29 -10.75 -10.41 4.54
C LYS A 29 -9.64 -10.42 3.48
N TYR A 30 -8.83 -9.36 3.40
CA TYR A 30 -7.67 -9.33 2.51
C TYR A 30 -6.62 -10.36 2.95
N ILE A 31 -6.19 -10.33 4.21
CA ILE A 31 -5.13 -11.23 4.71
C ILE A 31 -5.54 -12.71 4.69
N GLU A 32 -6.83 -13.03 4.82
CA GLU A 32 -7.35 -14.40 4.62
C GLU A 32 -7.00 -14.98 3.23
N ASN A 33 -6.79 -14.11 2.23
CA ASN A 33 -6.45 -14.49 0.86
C ASN A 33 -4.96 -14.26 0.52
N ASP A 34 -4.17 -13.70 1.43
CA ASP A 34 -2.75 -13.40 1.24
C ASP A 34 -1.89 -14.15 2.25
N SER A 35 -1.40 -15.33 1.85
CA SER A 35 -0.57 -16.17 2.71
C SER A 35 0.78 -15.57 3.09
N GLU A 36 1.19 -14.45 2.46
CA GLU A 36 2.42 -13.75 2.81
C GLU A 36 2.21 -12.74 3.94
N VAL A 37 0.97 -12.41 4.33
CA VAL A 37 0.70 -11.49 5.44
C VAL A 37 -0.02 -12.23 6.55
N VAL A 38 0.57 -12.28 7.74
CA VAL A 38 0.03 -13.03 8.88
C VAL A 38 -0.06 -12.15 10.12
N PRO A 39 -0.99 -12.40 11.06
CA PRO A 39 -0.96 -11.76 12.37
C PRO A 39 0.36 -12.02 13.10
N ASP A 40 0.89 -11.03 13.80
CA ASP A 40 2.12 -11.17 14.58
C ASP A 40 1.87 -12.04 15.82
N PRO A 41 2.50 -13.23 15.94
CA PRO A 41 2.32 -14.11 17.09
C PRO A 41 2.95 -13.56 18.38
N GLU A 42 3.94 -12.66 18.30
CA GLU A 42 4.59 -12.06 19.47
C GLU A 42 3.79 -10.88 20.02
N ASN A 43 2.95 -10.25 19.20
CA ASN A 43 2.10 -9.12 19.56
C ASN A 43 0.61 -9.44 19.29
N PRO A 44 0.00 -10.33 20.10
CA PRO A 44 -1.39 -10.71 19.92
C PRO A 44 -2.33 -9.56 20.31
N GLY A 45 -2.69 -8.71 19.33
CA GLY A 45 -3.59 -7.56 19.52
C GLY A 45 -4.59 -7.33 18.40
N GLY A 46 -4.45 -8.04 17.27
CA GLY A 46 -5.30 -7.86 16.08
C GLY A 46 -4.94 -6.64 15.21
N SER A 47 -3.99 -5.82 15.65
CA SER A 47 -3.44 -4.66 14.94
C SER A 47 -2.06 -4.91 14.32
N ASP A 48 -1.36 -5.95 14.76
CA ASP A 48 0.04 -6.22 14.42
C ASP A 48 0.14 -7.41 13.47
N PHE A 49 0.85 -7.21 12.36
CA PHE A 49 0.97 -8.16 11.27
C PHE A 49 2.42 -8.24 10.79
N LEU A 50 2.75 -9.33 10.11
CA LEU A 50 4.04 -9.58 9.50
C LEU A 50 3.86 -9.88 8.02
N TYR A 51 4.60 -9.17 7.17
CA TYR A 51 4.86 -9.59 5.81
C TYR A 51 6.03 -10.59 5.80
N LEU A 52 5.70 -11.85 5.53
CA LEU A 52 6.63 -12.97 5.49
C LEU A 52 7.47 -12.91 4.22
N ARG A 53 8.80 -12.85 4.38
CA ARG A 53 9.71 -12.76 3.24
C ARG A 53 11.04 -13.45 3.53
N LYS A 54 11.70 -13.93 2.47
CA LYS A 54 12.99 -14.64 2.58
C LYS A 54 14.11 -13.80 3.20
N ALA A 55 14.05 -12.47 3.04
CA ALA A 55 15.01 -11.53 3.58
C ALA A 55 14.78 -11.21 5.07
N GLY A 56 13.78 -11.84 5.71
CA GLY A 56 13.37 -11.60 7.09
C GLY A 56 12.06 -10.82 7.15
N ASP A 57 11.15 -11.26 8.02
CA ASP A 57 9.79 -10.75 8.09
C ASP A 57 9.75 -9.26 8.40
N TRP A 58 8.73 -8.57 7.88
CA TRP A 58 8.60 -7.12 8.01
C TRP A 58 7.30 -6.73 8.71
N PRO A 59 7.32 -5.84 9.72
CA PRO A 59 6.12 -5.47 10.45
C PRO A 59 5.18 -4.57 9.62
N LEU A 60 3.90 -4.88 9.67
CA LEU A 60 2.80 -4.06 9.18
C LEU A 60 1.82 -3.83 10.34
N TRP A 61 1.28 -2.63 10.44
CA TRP A 61 0.33 -2.27 11.49
C TRP A 61 -0.97 -1.78 10.91
N PHE A 62 -2.08 -2.12 11.56
CA PHE A 62 -3.39 -1.58 11.27
C PHE A 62 -3.75 -0.53 12.32
N ASN A 63 -4.03 0.69 11.87
CA ASN A 63 -4.53 1.77 12.73
C ASN A 63 -6.05 1.83 12.62
N SER A 64 -6.76 1.45 13.69
CA SER A 64 -8.23 1.45 13.71
C SER A 64 -8.84 2.85 13.72
N ASP A 65 -8.15 3.84 14.28
CA ASP A 65 -8.67 5.19 14.43
C ASP A 65 -8.62 5.92 13.08
N LEU A 66 -7.58 5.67 12.28
CA LEU A 66 -7.42 6.24 10.94
C LEU A 66 -7.89 5.30 9.83
N GLY A 67 -8.18 4.04 10.09
CA GLY A 67 -8.59 3.06 9.08
C GLY A 67 -7.53 2.90 7.99
N GLU A 68 -6.28 2.69 8.37
CA GLU A 68 -5.14 2.53 7.46
C GLU A 68 -4.24 1.35 7.83
N VAL A 69 -3.43 0.91 6.88
CA VAL A 69 -2.32 -0.01 7.12
C VAL A 69 -1.02 0.75 6.92
N TYR A 70 -0.08 0.66 7.85
CA TYR A 70 1.18 1.40 7.77
C TYR A 70 2.39 0.56 8.17
N THR A 71 3.58 1.05 7.81
CA THR A 71 4.87 0.48 8.21
C THR A 71 5.95 1.56 8.30
N LYS A 72 7.09 1.23 8.91
CA LYS A 72 8.17 2.17 9.24
C LYS A 72 9.46 1.83 8.51
N ASN A 73 10.01 2.81 7.80
CA ASN A 73 11.23 2.76 7.00
C ASN A 73 11.33 1.53 6.07
N PRO A 74 10.30 1.23 5.25
CA PRO A 74 10.26 0.02 4.45
C PRO A 74 11.35 -0.01 3.36
N GLU A 75 11.84 -1.22 3.08
CA GLU A 75 12.66 -1.51 1.90
C GLU A 75 11.79 -1.54 0.62
N VAL A 76 12.42 -1.37 -0.54
CA VAL A 76 11.72 -1.26 -1.84
C VAL A 76 10.77 -2.43 -2.12
N ASP A 77 11.13 -3.67 -1.76
CA ASP A 77 10.25 -4.83 -1.94
C ASP A 77 9.03 -4.80 -1.02
N VAL A 78 9.17 -4.24 0.19
CA VAL A 78 8.07 -4.01 1.13
C VAL A 78 7.14 -2.92 0.58
N ILE A 79 7.69 -1.85 0.00
CA ILE A 79 6.89 -0.81 -0.68
C ILE A 79 6.10 -1.44 -1.83
N ALA A 80 6.74 -2.27 -2.68
CA ALA A 80 6.05 -2.97 -3.76
C ALA A 80 4.95 -3.90 -3.24
N LYS A 81 5.15 -4.57 -2.10
CA LYS A 81 4.09 -5.34 -1.43
C LYS A 81 2.93 -4.43 -0.97
N MET A 82 3.22 -3.30 -0.35
CA MET A 82 2.20 -2.32 0.05
C MET A 82 1.38 -1.83 -1.14
N VAL A 83 1.99 -1.60 -2.31
CA VAL A 83 1.28 -1.17 -3.53
C VAL A 83 0.37 -2.29 -4.07
N ARG A 84 0.76 -3.56 -3.93
CA ARG A 84 -0.13 -4.69 -4.26
C ARG A 84 -1.31 -4.78 -3.30
N ILE A 85 -1.07 -4.62 -2.00
CA ILE A 85 -2.11 -4.56 -0.96
C ILE A 85 -3.08 -3.42 -1.28
N SER A 86 -2.57 -2.20 -1.51
CA SER A 86 -3.37 -1.02 -1.79
C SER A 86 -4.24 -1.21 -3.04
N SER A 87 -3.69 -1.82 -4.09
CA SER A 87 -4.44 -2.12 -5.32
C SER A 87 -5.64 -3.04 -5.06
N ALA A 88 -5.47 -4.07 -4.22
CA ALA A 88 -6.56 -4.98 -3.84
C ALA A 88 -7.64 -4.28 -2.99
N LEU A 89 -7.22 -3.36 -2.12
CA LEU A 89 -8.08 -2.55 -1.26
C LEU A 89 -8.61 -1.28 -1.97
N LYS A 90 -8.31 -1.08 -3.27
CA LYS A 90 -8.65 0.16 -4.00
C LYS A 90 -8.20 1.44 -3.28
N ALA A 91 -7.01 1.38 -2.70
CA ALA A 91 -6.34 2.42 -1.94
C ALA A 91 -5.03 2.83 -2.63
N LYS A 92 -4.33 3.83 -2.07
CA LYS A 92 -3.02 4.28 -2.52
C LYS A 92 -1.98 4.12 -1.40
N VAL A 93 -0.70 4.05 -1.77
CA VAL A 93 0.42 4.12 -0.83
C VAL A 93 0.95 5.54 -0.82
N CYS A 94 0.95 6.17 0.35
CA CYS A 94 1.37 7.55 0.56
C CYS A 94 2.50 7.62 1.60
N GLY A 95 3.48 8.47 1.35
CA GLY A 95 4.49 8.88 2.31
C GLY A 95 4.04 9.90 3.33
N ASP A 96 4.82 10.04 4.41
CA ASP A 96 4.70 11.14 5.37
C ASP A 96 4.73 12.52 4.67
N ASP A 97 5.54 12.66 3.62
CA ASP A 97 5.69 13.91 2.84
C ASP A 97 4.69 14.01 1.68
N GLY A 98 3.75 13.07 1.56
CA GLY A 98 2.68 13.08 0.55
C GLY A 98 3.06 12.45 -0.79
N GLU A 99 4.22 11.79 -0.91
CA GLU A 99 4.63 11.11 -2.13
C GLU A 99 3.84 9.81 -2.37
N PHE A 100 3.69 9.44 -3.65
CA PHE A 100 3.05 8.19 -4.06
C PHE A 100 4.06 7.23 -4.67
N TYR A 101 3.71 5.94 -4.71
CA TYR A 101 4.60 4.87 -5.17
C TYR A 101 4.03 4.06 -6.31
N ASP A 102 4.91 3.63 -7.23
CA ASP A 102 4.56 2.73 -8.32
C ASP A 102 4.63 1.24 -7.93
N ALA A 103 4.28 0.36 -8.85
CA ALA A 103 4.25 -1.09 -8.62
C ALA A 103 5.63 -1.71 -8.32
N ASP A 104 6.71 -1.00 -8.65
CA ASP A 104 8.09 -1.41 -8.41
C ASP A 104 8.63 -0.83 -7.09
N GLY A 105 7.82 -0.07 -6.36
CA GLY A 105 8.18 0.55 -5.09
C GLY A 105 8.97 1.84 -5.22
N ASN A 106 8.99 2.47 -6.40
CA ASN A 106 9.65 3.75 -6.62
C ASN A 106 8.67 4.90 -6.44
N VAL A 107 9.20 6.05 -6.01
CA VAL A 107 8.41 7.28 -5.90
C VAL A 107 7.93 7.73 -7.28
N LEU A 108 6.63 7.92 -7.42
CA LEU A 108 6.00 8.56 -8.57
C LEU A 108 6.35 10.05 -8.57
N THR A 109 7.33 10.40 -9.39
CA THR A 109 7.63 11.79 -9.70
C THR A 109 6.86 12.24 -10.94
N ASP A 110 6.65 13.54 -11.10
CA ASP A 110 6.07 14.10 -12.34
C ASP A 110 6.82 13.63 -13.59
N GLN A 111 8.12 13.34 -13.50
CA GLN A 111 8.91 12.77 -14.61
C GLN A 111 8.61 11.28 -14.88
N GLY A 112 8.43 10.46 -13.84
CA GLY A 112 8.12 9.03 -13.97
C GLY A 112 6.74 8.74 -14.56
N ILE A 113 5.76 9.64 -14.34
CA ILE A 113 4.45 9.57 -14.99
C ILE A 113 4.59 9.78 -16.52
N VAL A 114 5.46 10.67 -16.97
CA VAL A 114 5.67 10.92 -18.41
C VAL A 114 6.33 9.72 -19.09
N GLU A 115 7.32 9.08 -18.46
CA GLU A 115 7.97 7.87 -19.00
C GLU A 115 7.04 6.65 -18.98
N SER A 116 6.30 6.42 -17.89
CA SER A 116 5.33 5.32 -17.79
C SER A 116 4.17 5.43 -18.79
N LEU A 117 3.72 6.65 -19.12
CA LEU A 117 2.71 6.89 -20.14
C LEU A 117 3.26 6.82 -21.57
N ALA A 118 4.56 7.07 -21.76
CA ALA A 118 5.21 6.94 -23.07
C ALA A 118 5.34 5.48 -23.53
N ASP A 119 5.45 4.53 -22.59
CA ASP A 119 5.66 3.11 -22.88
C ASP A 119 4.38 2.29 -23.15
N LYS A 120 3.20 2.90 -23.04
CA LYS A 120 1.94 2.22 -23.40
C LYS A 120 1.77 2.20 -24.92
N PRO A 121 1.74 1.02 -25.59
CA PRO A 121 1.55 0.95 -27.03
C PRO A 121 0.18 1.52 -27.40
N LYS A 122 0.17 2.63 -28.14
CA LYS A 122 -1.06 3.23 -28.68
C LYS A 122 -1.66 2.25 -29.68
N LYS A 123 -2.83 1.66 -29.35
CA LYS A 123 -3.58 0.81 -30.29
C LYS A 123 -3.85 1.63 -31.55
N PRO A 124 -3.50 1.11 -32.75
CA PRO A 124 -3.71 1.84 -33.98
C PRO A 124 -5.20 2.11 -34.22
N TRP A 125 -5.50 3.33 -34.64
CA TRP A 125 -6.83 3.90 -34.89
C TRP A 125 -7.63 3.19 -36.01
N TRP A 126 -7.06 2.20 -36.69
CA TRP A 126 -7.64 1.49 -37.82
C TRP A 126 -8.19 0.08 -37.49
N LYS A 127 -8.34 -0.26 -36.20
CA LYS A 127 -8.88 -1.56 -35.74
C LYS A 127 -10.35 -1.53 -35.27
N LEU A 128 -11.10 -0.46 -35.58
CA LEU A 128 -12.50 -0.31 -35.15
C LEU A 128 -13.54 -0.36 -36.27
N TRP A 129 -13.16 -0.66 -37.52
CA TRP A 129 -14.08 -0.84 -38.64
C TRP A 129 -13.92 -2.23 -39.25
#